data_AF-A0A7Z0MPV2-F1
#
_entry.id   AF-A0A7Z0MPV2-F1
#
_cell.length_a   1.000
_cell.length_b   1.000
_cell.length_c   1.000
_cell.angle_alpha   90.00
_cell.angle_beta   90.00
_cell.angle_gamma   90.00
#
_symmetry.space_group_name_H-M   'P 1'
#
loop_
_entity.id
_entity.type
_entity.pdbx_description
1 polymer ?
#
loop_
_entity_poly.entity_id
_entity_poly.type
_entity_poly.pdbx_seq_one_letter_code
_entity_poly.pdbx_strand_id
1 'polypeptide(L)'
;MREDSISINRIGYGHLCMREESISINRIGYGHLCLREESISINRIGYGHLCLREESISINRIGYGHLCLREESISINGIGYGHLCPRKEALV
;
A
#
# COMPACT_ATOMS: atom_id res chain seq x y z
N MET A 1 15.06 0.02 -21.31
CA MET A 1 14.09 0.89 -20.63
C MET A 1 13.67 0.11 -19.41
N ARG A 2 14.23 0.43 -18.24
CA ARG A 2 13.72 -0.07 -16.96
C ARG A 2 12.49 0.78 -16.67
N GLU A 3 11.37 0.15 -16.41
CA GLU A 3 10.17 0.89 -16.01
C GLU A 3 10.24 1.01 -14.50
N ASP A 4 10.95 2.03 -13.99
CA ASP A 4 11.13 2.21 -12.55
C ASP A 4 9.84 2.63 -11.82
N SER A 5 8.69 2.65 -12.52
CA SER A 5 7.41 3.00 -11.94
C SER A 5 6.26 2.15 -12.51
N ILE A 6 5.46 1.58 -11.62
CA ILE A 6 4.30 0.77 -11.98
C ILE A 6 3.00 1.49 -11.59
N SER A 7 2.10 1.55 -12.57
CA SER A 7 0.76 2.13 -12.42
C SER A 7 -0.31 1.06 -12.59
N ILE A 8 -1.01 0.71 -11.50
CA ILE A 8 -2.08 -0.30 -11.50
C ILE A 8 -3.43 0.38 -11.31
N ASN A 9 -4.28 0.28 -12.34
CA ASN A 9 -5.61 0.90 -12.27
C ASN A 9 -6.57 0.10 -11.38
N ARG A 10 -6.55 -1.24 -11.44
CA ARG A 10 -7.48 -2.06 -10.66
C ARG A 10 -6.92 -3.45 -10.39
N ILE A 11 -6.92 -3.84 -9.12
CA ILE A 11 -6.66 -5.21 -8.68
C ILE A 11 -7.99 -5.78 -8.19
N GLY A 12 -8.46 -6.84 -8.84
CA GLY A 12 -9.74 -7.48 -8.53
C GLY A 12 -9.63 -8.43 -7.35
N TYR A 13 -9.07 -9.62 -7.62
CA TYR A 13 -8.81 -10.70 -6.67
C TYR A 13 -7.45 -11.32 -6.98
N GLY A 14 -6.57 -11.45 -5.99
CA GLY A 14 -5.28 -12.12 -6.17
C GLY A 14 -4.24 -11.83 -5.10
N HIS A 15 -3.11 -12.52 -5.21
CA HIS A 15 -1.89 -12.20 -4.48
C HIS A 15 -0.97 -11.48 -5.47
N LEU A 16 -0.54 -10.27 -5.13
CA LEU A 16 0.42 -9.52 -5.92
C LEU A 16 1.64 -9.19 -5.05
N CYS A 17 2.80 -9.71 -5.45
CA CYS A 17 4.11 -9.32 -4.93
C CYS A 17 4.82 -8.53 -6.01
N MET A 18 5.23 -7.30 -5.71
CA MET A 18 5.97 -6.46 -6.65
C MET A 18 7.13 -5.76 -5.97
N ARG A 19 8.15 -5.47 -6.79
CA ARG A 19 9.36 -4.80 -6.36
C ARG A 19 9.86 -3.82 -7.46
N GLU A 20 9.37 -2.57 -7.47
CA GLU A 20 9.71 -1.48 -8.41
C GLU A 20 9.75 -0.06 -7.78
N GLU A 21 10.71 0.82 -8.12
CA GLU A 21 11.04 2.03 -7.32
C GLU A 21 9.84 2.89 -6.90
N SER A 22 8.81 2.99 -7.75
CA SER A 22 7.54 3.67 -7.42
C SER A 22 6.30 2.89 -7.84
N ILE A 23 5.32 2.78 -6.95
CA ILE A 23 4.06 2.07 -7.24
C ILE A 23 2.84 2.95 -6.96
N SER A 24 1.99 3.09 -7.97
CA SER A 24 0.71 3.81 -7.87
C SER A 24 -0.47 2.87 -8.14
N ILE A 25 -1.37 2.73 -7.17
CA ILE A 25 -2.54 1.85 -7.26
C ILE A 25 -3.83 2.64 -7.06
N ASN A 26 -4.71 2.60 -8.06
CA ASN A 26 -5.95 3.36 -8.00
C ASN A 26 -7.08 2.64 -7.23
N ARG A 27 -7.24 1.33 -7.44
CA ARG A 27 -8.26 0.53 -6.72
C ARG A 27 -7.80 -0.89 -6.44
N ILE A 28 -7.92 -1.30 -5.18
CA ILE A 28 -7.76 -2.69 -4.73
C ILE A 28 -9.11 -3.19 -4.27
N GLY A 29 -9.60 -4.28 -4.87
CA GLY A 29 -10.87 -4.90 -4.55
C GLY A 29 -10.75 -5.83 -3.36
N TYR A 30 -10.19 -7.02 -3.59
CA TYR A 30 -9.90 -8.06 -2.61
C TYR A 30 -8.52 -8.65 -2.92
N GLY A 31 -7.65 -8.85 -1.95
CA GLY A 31 -6.37 -9.49 -2.23
C GLY A 31 -5.31 -9.31 -1.15
N HIS A 32 -4.21 -10.01 -1.36
CA HIS A 32 -3.00 -9.89 -0.56
C HIS A 32 -1.95 -9.16 -1.39
N LEU A 33 -1.52 -7.99 -0.94
CA LEU A 33 -0.47 -7.22 -1.61
C LEU A 33 0.76 -7.17 -0.73
N CYS A 34 1.90 -7.58 -1.26
CA CYS A 34 3.20 -7.36 -0.65
C CYS A 34 4.04 -6.50 -1.59
N LEU A 35 4.28 -5.25 -1.19
CA LEU A 35 5.10 -4.28 -1.94
C LEU A 35 6.30 -3.87 -1.10
N ARG A 36 7.44 -3.57 -1.74
CA ARG A 36 8.69 -3.25 -1.04
C ARG A 36 9.63 -2.31 -1.80
N GLU A 37 9.38 -1.01 -1.77
CA GLU A 37 9.88 0.06 -2.65
C GLU A 37 10.21 1.38 -1.93
N GLU A 38 10.46 2.47 -2.69
CA GLU A 38 10.74 3.80 -2.13
C GLU A 38 9.46 4.62 -1.92
N SER A 39 8.48 4.51 -2.82
CA SER A 39 7.25 5.31 -2.77
C SER A 39 6.01 4.56 -3.23
N ILE A 40 4.98 4.53 -2.37
CA ILE A 40 3.70 3.90 -2.66
C ILE A 40 2.53 4.87 -2.50
N SER A 41 1.70 4.95 -3.55
CA SER A 41 0.46 5.70 -3.53
C SER A 41 -0.74 4.79 -3.78
N ILE A 42 -1.70 4.76 -2.86
CA ILE A 42 -2.92 3.96 -2.97
C ILE A 42 -4.16 4.81 -2.79
N ASN A 43 -5.00 4.89 -3.82
CA ASN A 43 -6.18 5.74 -3.76
C ASN A 43 -7.36 5.08 -3.03
N ARG A 44 -7.69 3.83 -3.35
CA ARG A 44 -8.81 3.11 -2.69
C ARG A 44 -8.51 1.64 -2.46
N ILE A 45 -8.71 1.20 -1.22
CA ILE A 45 -8.66 -0.19 -0.81
C ILE A 45 -10.05 -0.62 -0.37
N GLY A 46 -10.59 -1.69 -0.97
CA GLY A 46 -11.90 -2.24 -0.64
C GLY A 46 -11.81 -3.19 0.54
N TYR A 47 -11.22 -4.36 0.30
CA TYR A 47 -10.94 -5.42 1.26
C TYR A 47 -9.56 -6.01 0.95
N GLY A 48 -8.79 -6.42 1.95
CA GLY A 48 -7.53 -7.09 1.67
C GLY A 48 -6.50 -6.96 2.77
N HIS A 49 -5.40 -7.67 2.59
CA HIS A 49 -4.24 -7.57 3.46
C HIS A 49 -3.14 -6.88 2.65
N LEU A 50 -2.64 -5.74 3.13
CA LEU A 50 -1.48 -5.09 2.53
C LEU A 50 -0.30 -5.18 3.49
N CYS A 51 0.83 -5.63 2.98
CA CYS A 51 2.12 -5.58 3.63
C CYS A 51 3.01 -4.67 2.78
N LEU A 52 3.28 -3.47 3.28
CA LEU A 52 4.07 -2.44 2.58
C LEU A 52 5.32 -2.11 3.41
N ARG A 53 6.46 -1.93 2.75
CA ARG A 53 7.74 -1.66 3.43
C ARG A 53 8.64 -0.73 2.59
N GLU A 54 8.59 0.55 2.93
CA GLU A 54 9.07 1.71 2.18
C GLU A 54 9.54 2.86 3.09
N GLU A 55 9.95 3.95 2.44
CA GLU A 55 10.20 5.25 3.07
C GLU A 55 8.96 6.15 3.13
N SER A 56 8.11 6.12 2.09
CA SER A 56 6.91 6.98 1.98
C SER A 56 5.66 6.26 1.45
N ILE A 57 4.61 6.22 2.29
CA ILE A 57 3.29 5.69 1.94
C ILE A 57 2.20 6.75 2.02
N SER A 58 1.41 6.84 0.94
CA SER A 58 0.22 7.68 0.86
C SER A 58 -1.03 6.87 0.53
N ILE A 59 -2.03 6.88 1.41
CA ILE A 59 -3.27 6.14 1.24
C ILE A 59 -4.48 7.05 1.41
N ASN A 60 -5.31 7.17 0.38
CA ASN A 60 -6.44 8.10 0.43
C ASN A 60 -7.68 7.50 1.11
N ARG A 61 -8.10 6.29 0.76
CA ARG A 61 -9.24 5.61 1.42
C ARG A 61 -9.05 4.11 1.59
N ILE A 62 -9.35 3.64 2.79
CA ILE A 62 -9.39 2.22 3.16
C ILE A 62 -10.82 1.89 3.59
N GLY A 63 -11.45 0.93 2.92
CA GLY A 63 -12.76 0.40 3.26
C GLY A 63 -12.64 -0.56 4.43
N TYR A 64 -12.19 -1.78 4.16
CA TYR A 64 -11.91 -2.81 5.14
C TYR A 64 -10.58 -3.50 4.83
N GLY A 65 -9.91 -4.05 5.83
CA GLY A 65 -8.67 -4.79 5.59
C GLY A 65 -7.61 -4.62 6.67
N HIS A 66 -6.57 -5.44 6.57
CA HIS A 66 -5.44 -5.40 7.47
C HIS A 66 -4.26 -4.76 6.74
N LEU A 67 -3.68 -3.74 7.33
CA LEU A 67 -2.62 -2.96 6.70
C LEU A 67 -1.39 -2.99 7.59
N CYS A 68 -0.41 -3.81 7.23
CA CYS A 68 0.89 -3.88 7.87
C CYS A 68 1.83 -2.93 7.12
N LEU A 69 2.15 -1.80 7.75
CA LEU A 69 3.09 -0.82 7.20
C LEU A 69 4.38 -0.86 7.99
N ARG A 70 5.53 -0.74 7.32
CA ARG A 70 6.82 -0.54 8.00
C ARG A 70 7.56 0.59 7.30
N GLU A 71 7.51 1.78 7.90
CA GLU A 71 7.85 3.06 7.25
C GLU A 71 8.42 4.10 8.21
N GLU A 72 9.06 5.12 7.64
CA GLU A 72 9.33 6.42 8.25
C GLU A 72 8.15 7.41 8.10
N SER A 73 7.58 7.56 6.89
CA SER A 73 6.52 8.55 6.60
C SER A 73 5.21 7.94 6.08
N ILE A 74 4.13 8.06 6.86
CA ILE A 74 2.80 7.53 6.52
C ILE A 74 1.77 8.67 6.49
N SER A 75 1.03 8.77 5.38
CA SER A 75 -0.14 9.63 5.23
C SER A 75 -1.38 8.81 4.90
N ILE A 76 -2.41 8.87 5.74
CA ILE A 76 -3.67 8.15 5.53
C ILE A 76 -4.84 9.11 5.71
N ASN A 77 -5.66 9.26 4.67
CA ASN A 77 -6.70 10.31 4.62
C ASN A 77 -8.10 9.81 5.02
N GLY A 78 -8.34 8.49 5.05
CA GLY A 78 -9.64 7.95 5.44
C GLY A 78 -9.63 6.45 5.66
N ILE A 79 -10.01 6.02 6.86
CA ILE A 79 -10.11 4.60 7.25
C ILE A 79 -11.56 4.34 7.64
N GLY A 80 -12.19 3.35 6.99
CA GLY A 80 -13.50 2.85 7.37
C GLY A 80 -13.39 1.86 8.53
N TYR A 81 -13.09 0.61 8.22
CA TYR A 81 -13.07 -0.53 9.14
C TYR A 81 -11.90 -1.46 8.84
N GLY A 82 -10.68 -1.02 9.19
CA GLY A 82 -9.48 -1.79 8.96
C GLY A 82 -8.55 -1.74 10.16
N HIS A 83 -7.76 -2.80 10.32
CA HIS A 83 -6.69 -2.83 11.30
C HIS A 83 -5.42 -2.29 10.65
N LEU A 84 -4.99 -1.12 11.12
CA LEU A 84 -3.71 -0.53 10.74
C LEU A 84 -2.67 -0.95 11.76
N CYS A 85 -1.63 -1.65 11.32
CA CYS A 85 -0.46 -2.01 12.12
C CYS A 85 0.77 -1.30 11.52
N PRO A 86 1.00 -0.02 11.84
CA PRO A 86 2.19 0.68 11.41
C PRO A 86 3.33 0.35 12.37
N ARG A 87 4.36 -0.32 11.88
CA ARG A 87 5.64 -0.43 12.58
C ARG A 87 6.51 0.73 12.14
N LYS A 88 6.41 1.86 12.87
CA LYS A 88 7.40 2.92 12.75
C LYS A 88 8.70 2.43 13.39
N GLU A 89 9.76 2.32 12.60
CA GLU A 89 11.11 2.42 13.17
C GLU A 89 11.25 3.90 13.55
N ALA A 90 10.86 4.23 14.78
CA ALA A 90 11.14 5.54 15.34
C ALA A 90 12.66 5.71 15.33
N LEU A 91 13.17 6.52 14.40
CA LEU A 91 14.47 7.15 14.55
C LEU A 91 14.45 7.90 15.88
N VAL A 92 15.44 7.56 16.70
CA VAL A 92 15.83 8.24 17.94
C VAL A 92 16.22 9.69 17.63
#